data_AF-A0A971C9F2-F1
#
_entry.id   AF-A0A971C9F2-F1
#
_cell.length_a   1.000
_cell.length_b   1.000
_cell.length_c   1.000
_cell.angle_alpha   90.00
_cell.angle_beta   90.00
_cell.angle_gamma   90.00
#
_symmetry.space_group_name_H-M   'P 1'
#
loop_
_entity.id
_entity.type
_entity.pdbx_description
1 polymer ?
#
loop_
_entity_poly.entity_id
_entity_poly.type
_entity_poly.pdbx_seq_one_letter_code
_entity_poly.pdbx_strand_id
1 'polypeptide(L)'
;MNDRIVFFNTGWMDFYQGKTIDKITGGGKHVDNEGWGGEIYNFKGYQGRVYGYVQPKIDRQYGNPCTIKIEKLGANENDDKITGVTVVWTARDPEKGGTYIVGWYLNATVYRYEQMLPKYANRKYKNIELSFYATAKTSDARLLSVDERVINIRRQEKNWIGQSNVWYADNNPEFVRLVSDYIFKGKIPTKPTRAKKPKGSPRQSDLLKRIEVEKSAIKFVTKHYEKLGYEINSVEKDNVGWDLTATSDRTELKLEVKGLSGNTITTELTPNEFLNLKANKKFYRLCLVTEALSKKPKLKVFAYTRDTKSWTSEDGTILTFEEVISARIYV
;
A
#
# COMPACT_ATOMS: atom_id res chain seq x y z
N MET A 1 -20.37 -3.53 -15.24
CA MET A 1 -19.54 -3.06 -14.10
C MET A 1 -20.24 -3.53 -12.85
N ASN A 2 -19.52 -3.89 -11.79
CA ASN A 2 -20.18 -4.35 -10.58
C ASN A 2 -20.58 -3.12 -9.76
N ASP A 3 -21.84 -2.74 -9.81
CA ASP A 3 -22.34 -1.44 -9.31
C ASP A 3 -22.44 -1.38 -7.76
N ARG A 4 -22.03 -2.46 -7.08
CA ARG A 4 -22.13 -2.63 -5.63
C ARG A 4 -20.76 -2.47 -4.99
N ILE A 5 -20.50 -1.28 -4.46
CA ILE A 5 -19.24 -0.92 -3.79
C ILE A 5 -19.52 -0.43 -2.36
N VAL A 6 -18.64 -0.78 -1.43
CA VAL A 6 -18.68 -0.26 -0.06
C VAL A 6 -17.25 0.02 0.42
N PHE A 7 -17.07 1.09 1.18
CA PHE A 7 -15.80 1.49 1.74
C PHE A 7 -15.79 1.21 3.24
N PHE A 8 -14.85 0.38 3.67
CA PHE A 8 -14.60 0.07 5.07
C PHE A 8 -13.35 0.80 5.54
N ASN A 9 -13.48 1.53 6.63
CA ASN A 9 -12.39 2.23 7.27
C ASN A 9 -11.79 1.39 8.39
N THR A 10 -10.47 1.26 8.36
CA THR A 10 -9.65 0.43 9.25
C THR A 10 -8.45 1.25 9.75
N GLY A 11 -7.73 0.74 10.74
CA GLY A 11 -6.41 1.25 11.12
C GLY A 11 -5.36 0.95 10.05
N TRP A 12 -4.31 1.76 10.03
CA TRP A 12 -3.21 1.64 9.10
C TRP A 12 -2.25 0.54 9.53
N MET A 13 -1.93 -0.34 8.59
CA MET A 13 -0.92 -1.40 8.71
C MET A 13 -0.25 -1.61 7.36
N ASP A 14 0.94 -2.20 7.34
CA ASP A 14 1.65 -2.46 6.10
C ASP A 14 1.25 -3.82 5.51
N PHE A 15 0.97 -4.83 6.34
CA PHE A 15 0.77 -6.20 5.89
C PHE A 15 -0.60 -6.81 6.25
N TYR A 16 -1.24 -6.39 7.35
CA TYR A 16 -2.52 -6.94 7.83
C TYR A 16 -2.52 -8.49 7.94
N GLN A 17 -1.38 -9.05 8.37
CA GLN A 17 -1.16 -10.49 8.56
C GLN A 17 -1.15 -10.89 10.05
N GLY A 18 -1.44 -9.94 10.95
CA GLY A 18 -1.29 -10.04 12.41
C GLY A 18 0.11 -10.48 12.83
N LYS A 19 1.11 -9.89 12.17
CA LYS A 19 2.51 -9.98 12.58
C LYS A 19 2.71 -9.06 13.78
N THR A 20 3.46 -9.50 14.79
CA THR A 20 3.78 -8.68 15.97
C THR A 20 4.57 -7.42 15.63
N ILE A 21 5.33 -7.47 14.54
CA ILE A 21 6.04 -6.33 14.00
C ILE A 21 5.05 -5.29 13.46
N ASP A 22 4.09 -5.69 12.62
CA ASP A 22 3.14 -4.80 11.90
C ASP A 22 2.10 -4.21 12.87
N LYS A 23 2.40 -3.10 13.53
CA LYS A 23 1.52 -2.52 14.54
C LYS A 23 0.48 -1.63 13.90
N ILE A 24 -0.77 -1.90 14.25
CA ILE A 24 -1.87 -1.06 13.83
C ILE A 24 -1.76 0.34 14.41
N THR A 25 -1.93 1.35 13.55
CA THR A 25 -2.03 2.76 13.95
C THR A 25 -3.39 3.33 13.53
N GLY A 26 -4.10 3.98 14.46
CA GLY A 26 -5.50 4.34 14.26
C GLY A 26 -6.43 3.17 14.57
N GLY A 27 -7.61 3.08 13.95
CA GLY A 27 -8.60 2.02 14.26
C GLY A 27 -9.55 2.34 15.43
N GLY A 28 -9.38 3.52 16.05
CA GLY A 28 -10.26 4.06 17.09
C GLY A 28 -9.83 3.67 18.51
N LYS A 29 -10.63 4.11 19.49
CA LYS A 29 -10.27 4.05 20.93
C LYS A 29 -9.88 2.67 21.44
N HIS A 30 -10.44 1.59 20.87
CA HIS A 30 -10.10 0.23 21.30
C HIS A 30 -8.65 -0.11 20.95
N VAL A 31 -8.21 0.22 19.72
CA VAL A 31 -6.82 0.01 19.31
C VAL A 31 -5.88 0.90 20.12
N ASP A 32 -6.28 2.15 20.41
CA ASP A 32 -5.50 3.06 21.25
C ASP A 32 -5.25 2.49 22.66
N ASN A 33 -6.24 1.78 23.21
CA ASN A 33 -6.16 1.20 24.56
C ASN A 33 -5.47 -0.17 24.60
N GLU A 34 -5.78 -1.05 23.64
CA GLU A 34 -5.37 -2.46 23.68
C GLU A 34 -4.12 -2.73 22.82
N GLY A 35 -3.80 -1.84 21.88
CA GLY A 35 -2.71 -2.00 20.91
C GLY A 35 -2.98 -3.02 19.80
N TRP A 36 -4.23 -3.48 19.66
CA TRP A 36 -4.67 -4.40 18.60
C TRP A 36 -6.17 -4.24 18.32
N GLY A 37 -6.62 -4.76 17.18
CA GLY A 37 -8.03 -4.85 16.80
C GLY A 37 -8.29 -6.03 15.86
N GLY A 38 -9.55 -6.41 15.63
CA GLY A 38 -9.89 -7.56 14.75
C GLY A 38 -9.39 -7.40 13.31
N GLU A 39 -9.17 -6.15 12.91
CA GLU A 39 -8.69 -5.74 11.60
C GLU A 39 -7.23 -6.14 11.27
N ILE A 40 -6.43 -6.54 12.27
CA ILE A 40 -5.01 -6.90 12.07
C ILE A 40 -4.78 -8.07 11.10
N TYR A 41 -5.83 -8.84 10.81
CA TYR A 41 -5.78 -9.98 9.91
C TYR A 41 -6.63 -9.79 8.64
N ASN A 42 -7.03 -8.57 8.30
CA ASN A 42 -7.94 -8.34 7.17
C ASN A 42 -7.39 -8.92 5.86
N PHE A 43 -6.08 -8.98 5.62
CA PHE A 43 -5.53 -9.58 4.40
C PHE A 43 -4.85 -10.94 4.63
N LYS A 44 -5.06 -11.55 5.80
CA LYS A 44 -4.57 -12.90 6.07
C LYS A 44 -5.49 -13.95 5.46
N GLY A 45 -4.96 -14.67 4.48
CA GLY A 45 -5.62 -15.81 3.88
C GLY A 45 -5.75 -16.97 4.87
N TYR A 46 -6.92 -17.60 4.89
CA TYR A 46 -7.19 -18.82 5.63
C TYR A 46 -8.13 -19.71 4.81
N GLN A 47 -7.74 -20.96 4.55
CA GLN A 47 -8.49 -21.92 3.72
C GLN A 47 -8.97 -21.32 2.38
N GLY A 48 -8.10 -20.55 1.71
CA GLY A 48 -8.39 -19.93 0.41
C GLY A 48 -9.32 -18.71 0.46
N ARG A 49 -9.62 -18.19 1.65
CA ARG A 49 -10.48 -17.01 1.85
C ARG A 49 -9.81 -15.95 2.72
N VAL A 50 -10.29 -14.72 2.59
CA VAL A 50 -10.02 -13.63 3.54
C VAL A 50 -11.29 -13.30 4.33
N TYR A 51 -11.10 -12.76 5.53
CA TYR A 51 -12.17 -12.44 6.48
C TYR A 51 -11.95 -11.02 7.00
N GLY A 52 -12.74 -10.08 6.54
CA GLY A 52 -12.60 -8.67 6.85
C GLY A 52 -13.42 -8.25 8.06
N TYR A 53 -12.76 -7.66 9.04
CA TYR A 53 -13.38 -7.00 10.18
C TYR A 53 -13.42 -5.48 9.96
N VAL A 54 -14.58 -4.90 10.23
CA VAL A 54 -14.81 -3.46 10.36
C VAL A 54 -15.72 -3.28 11.56
N GLN A 55 -15.61 -2.17 12.29
CA GLN A 55 -16.55 -1.84 13.37
C GLN A 55 -17.64 -0.91 12.83
N PRO A 56 -18.87 -1.39 12.55
CA PRO A 56 -19.99 -0.52 12.18
C PRO A 56 -20.35 0.42 13.34
N LYS A 57 -21.10 1.48 13.02
CA LYS A 57 -21.58 2.42 14.05
C LYS A 57 -22.49 1.68 15.04
N ILE A 58 -22.19 1.78 16.34
CA ILE A 58 -23.09 1.32 17.39
C ILE A 58 -24.32 2.22 17.38
N ASP A 59 -25.51 1.63 17.21
CA ASP A 59 -26.76 2.33 17.43
C ASP A 59 -27.15 2.25 18.92
N ARG A 60 -26.67 3.24 19.68
CA ARG A 60 -26.88 3.33 21.13
C ARG A 60 -28.32 3.73 21.50
N GLN A 61 -29.11 4.21 20.55
CA GLN A 61 -30.46 4.74 20.84
C GLN A 61 -31.48 3.62 21.07
N TYR A 62 -31.24 2.42 20.52
CA TYR A 62 -32.18 1.29 20.56
C TYR A 62 -31.60 0.01 21.14
N GLY A 63 -30.41 0.05 21.76
CA GLY A 63 -29.72 -1.18 22.22
C GLY A 63 -29.40 -2.16 21.09
N ASN A 64 -29.37 -1.67 19.84
CA ASN A 64 -29.26 -2.50 18.64
C ASN A 64 -27.83 -3.00 18.42
N PRO A 65 -27.65 -4.23 17.89
CA PRO A 65 -26.34 -4.72 17.49
C PRO A 65 -25.73 -3.82 16.40
N CYS A 66 -24.40 -3.77 16.33
CA CYS A 66 -23.71 -3.11 15.23
C CYS A 66 -24.10 -3.78 13.91
N THR A 67 -24.69 -3.02 12.97
CA THR A 67 -25.13 -3.56 11.69
C THR A 67 -24.55 -2.81 10.50
N ILE A 68 -24.33 -3.55 9.41
CA ILE A 68 -24.07 -2.99 8.09
C ILE A 68 -25.40 -2.94 7.32
N LYS A 69 -25.72 -1.76 6.80
CA LYS A 69 -26.90 -1.46 5.98
C LYS A 69 -26.75 -2.02 4.57
N ILE A 70 -26.85 -3.34 4.42
CA ILE A 70 -26.66 -4.02 3.13
C ILE A 70 -27.78 -3.74 2.13
N GLU A 71 -28.92 -3.21 2.57
CA GLU A 71 -29.98 -2.69 1.71
C GLU A 71 -29.47 -1.56 0.80
N LYS A 72 -28.51 -0.75 1.27
CA LYS A 72 -27.83 0.27 0.45
C LYS A 72 -26.96 -0.32 -0.67
N LEU A 73 -26.73 -1.63 -0.65
CA LEU A 73 -25.98 -2.37 -1.66
C LEU A 73 -26.92 -3.17 -2.58
N GLY A 74 -28.24 -3.02 -2.42
CA GLY A 74 -29.25 -3.70 -3.21
C GLY A 74 -29.73 -5.04 -2.65
N ALA A 75 -29.51 -5.29 -1.36
CA ALA A 75 -30.15 -6.40 -0.64
C ALA A 75 -31.59 -6.03 -0.23
N ASN A 76 -32.41 -7.03 0.10
CA ASN A 76 -33.69 -6.77 0.75
C ASN A 76 -33.49 -6.42 2.23
N GLU A 77 -34.46 -5.72 2.83
CA GLU A 77 -34.41 -5.32 4.25
C GLU A 77 -34.22 -6.51 5.21
N ASN A 78 -34.79 -7.66 4.86
CA ASN A 78 -34.73 -8.89 5.67
C ASN A 78 -33.54 -9.81 5.33
N ASP A 79 -32.71 -9.45 4.36
CA ASP A 79 -31.53 -10.25 4.03
C ASP A 79 -30.46 -10.06 5.12
N ASP A 80 -29.77 -11.15 5.47
CA ASP A 80 -28.66 -11.14 6.43
C ASP A 80 -27.30 -10.94 5.75
N LYS A 81 -27.23 -11.10 4.43
CA LYS A 81 -26.01 -10.96 3.64
C LYS A 81 -26.29 -10.62 2.19
N ILE A 82 -25.29 -10.06 1.52
CA ILE A 82 -25.29 -9.82 0.07
C ILE A 82 -23.96 -10.29 -0.53
N THR A 83 -24.02 -10.90 -1.72
CA THR A 83 -22.85 -11.38 -2.47
C THR A 83 -22.55 -10.49 -3.67
N GLY A 84 -21.32 -10.60 -4.19
CA GLY A 84 -20.91 -9.85 -5.37
C GLY A 84 -20.71 -8.37 -5.07
N VAL A 85 -20.15 -8.03 -3.91
CA VAL A 85 -19.83 -6.65 -3.52
C VAL A 85 -18.33 -6.40 -3.66
N THR A 86 -17.95 -5.23 -4.16
CA THR A 86 -16.57 -4.74 -4.07
C THR A 86 -16.39 -4.03 -2.73
N VAL A 87 -15.63 -4.63 -1.81
CA VAL A 87 -15.31 -4.02 -0.51
C VAL A 87 -13.96 -3.33 -0.64
N VAL A 88 -13.92 -2.02 -0.47
CA VAL A 88 -12.69 -1.22 -0.52
C VAL A 88 -12.24 -0.87 0.89
N TRP A 89 -11.02 -1.25 1.26
CA TRP A 89 -10.43 -0.96 2.55
C TRP A 89 -9.70 0.37 2.52
N THR A 90 -9.88 1.16 3.56
CA THR A 90 -9.36 2.52 3.64
C THR A 90 -8.77 2.76 5.03
N ALA A 91 -7.66 3.47 5.12
CA ALA A 91 -7.02 3.74 6.41
C ALA A 91 -6.39 5.13 6.44
N ARG A 92 -6.32 5.71 7.63
CA ARG A 92 -5.62 6.98 7.84
C ARG A 92 -4.13 6.74 7.90
N ASP A 93 -3.39 7.34 6.99
CA ASP A 93 -1.94 7.27 7.02
C ASP A 93 -1.40 8.05 8.23
N PRO A 94 -0.63 7.42 9.14
CA PRO A 94 -0.13 8.07 10.35
C PRO A 94 0.98 9.08 10.05
N GLU A 95 1.62 8.96 8.90
CA GLU A 95 2.77 9.75 8.49
C GLU A 95 2.38 10.97 7.67
N LYS A 96 1.76 10.79 6.51
CA LYS A 96 1.34 11.91 5.64
C LYS A 96 0.00 12.51 6.07
N GLY A 97 -0.78 11.80 6.88
CA GLY A 97 -2.15 12.19 7.18
C GLY A 97 -3.09 12.02 5.98
N GLY A 98 -4.40 12.10 6.23
CA GLY A 98 -5.44 11.79 5.25
C GLY A 98 -5.78 10.29 5.22
N THR A 99 -6.90 9.94 4.58
CA THR A 99 -7.37 8.56 4.42
C THR A 99 -7.07 8.08 3.01
N TYR A 100 -6.52 6.88 2.85
CA TYR A 100 -6.20 6.31 1.53
C TYR A 100 -6.80 4.93 1.39
N ILE A 101 -7.05 4.51 0.14
CA ILE A 101 -7.36 3.11 -0.16
C ILE A 101 -6.11 2.27 0.15
N VAL A 102 -6.27 1.23 0.96
CA VAL A 102 -5.20 0.29 1.32
C VAL A 102 -5.32 -1.06 0.62
N GLY A 103 -6.47 -1.38 0.05
CA GLY A 103 -6.72 -2.64 -0.62
C GLY A 103 -8.20 -2.87 -0.85
N TRP A 104 -8.56 -4.04 -1.36
CA TRP A 104 -9.95 -4.39 -1.64
C TRP A 104 -10.18 -5.89 -1.67
N TYR A 105 -11.45 -6.27 -1.55
CA TYR A 105 -11.98 -7.58 -1.89
C TYR A 105 -12.96 -7.45 -3.04
N LEU A 106 -12.72 -8.17 -4.13
CA LEU A 106 -13.67 -8.35 -5.22
C LEU A 106 -14.64 -9.48 -4.90
N ASN A 107 -15.84 -9.43 -5.50
CA ASN A 107 -16.85 -10.48 -5.39
C ASN A 107 -17.14 -10.93 -3.94
N ALA A 108 -17.03 -10.01 -2.99
CA ALA A 108 -17.14 -10.32 -1.58
C ALA A 108 -18.59 -10.62 -1.19
N THR A 109 -18.74 -11.39 -0.12
CA THR A 109 -19.97 -11.49 0.65
C THR A 109 -19.88 -10.54 1.83
N VAL A 110 -20.85 -9.64 2.00
CA VAL A 110 -20.96 -8.71 3.12
C VAL A 110 -22.17 -9.12 3.96
N TYR A 111 -21.98 -9.19 5.28
CA TYR A 111 -23.01 -9.58 6.23
C TYR A 111 -23.55 -8.36 6.98
N ARG A 112 -24.85 -8.37 7.27
CA ARG A 112 -25.53 -7.37 8.09
C ARG A 112 -25.00 -7.41 9.52
N TYR A 113 -24.86 -8.61 10.07
CA TYR A 113 -24.41 -8.88 11.44
C TYR A 113 -23.01 -9.49 11.46
N GLU A 114 -22.32 -9.29 12.58
CA GLU A 114 -21.03 -9.89 12.86
C GLU A 114 -21.09 -11.42 12.73
N GLN A 115 -20.10 -12.00 12.04
CA GLN A 115 -19.96 -13.43 11.85
C GLN A 115 -18.79 -13.96 12.66
N MET A 116 -19.00 -15.09 13.34
CA MET A 116 -17.92 -15.86 13.95
C MET A 116 -17.27 -16.74 12.89
N LEU A 117 -15.97 -16.98 13.04
CA LEU A 117 -15.25 -17.88 12.17
C LEU A 117 -15.73 -19.33 12.36
N PRO A 118 -15.59 -20.20 11.34
CA PRO A 118 -15.77 -21.64 11.52
C PRO A 118 -14.86 -22.17 12.65
N LYS A 119 -15.35 -23.13 13.46
CA LYS A 119 -14.72 -23.67 14.69
C LYS A 119 -13.24 -24.10 14.61
N TYR A 120 -12.66 -24.18 13.41
CA TYR A 120 -11.27 -24.61 13.17
C TYR A 120 -10.37 -23.51 12.60
N ALA A 121 -10.86 -22.27 12.47
CA ALA A 121 -10.19 -21.23 11.72
C ALA A 121 -8.84 -20.74 12.28
N ASN A 122 -8.45 -21.14 13.51
CA ASN A 122 -7.20 -20.78 14.19
C ASN A 122 -6.78 -19.31 14.04
N ARG A 123 -7.75 -18.41 13.89
CA ARG A 123 -7.55 -16.96 13.80
C ARG A 123 -7.97 -16.37 15.13
N LYS A 124 -7.09 -16.59 16.10
CA LYS A 124 -7.18 -16.05 17.45
C LYS A 124 -6.05 -15.05 17.67
N TYR A 125 -6.34 -13.98 18.38
CA TYR A 125 -5.30 -13.10 18.92
C TYR A 125 -5.44 -13.06 20.43
N LYS A 126 -4.38 -13.37 21.17
CA LYS A 126 -4.41 -13.49 22.64
C LYS A 126 -5.60 -14.36 23.13
N ASN A 127 -5.86 -15.49 22.47
CA ASN A 127 -6.98 -16.42 22.72
C ASN A 127 -8.40 -15.90 22.43
N ILE A 128 -8.55 -14.69 21.89
CA ILE A 128 -9.84 -14.12 21.48
C ILE A 128 -10.10 -14.49 20.02
N GLU A 129 -11.28 -15.06 19.74
CA GLU A 129 -11.74 -15.33 18.37
C GLU A 129 -12.11 -14.03 17.67
N LEU A 130 -11.62 -13.87 16.45
CA LEU A 130 -11.83 -12.65 15.69
C LEU A 130 -12.94 -12.84 14.68
N SER A 131 -14.01 -12.08 14.87
CA SER A 131 -15.16 -12.02 13.99
C SER A 131 -14.86 -11.30 12.66
N PHE A 132 -15.84 -11.28 11.77
CA PHE A 132 -15.76 -10.58 10.50
C PHE A 132 -17.15 -10.14 10.01
N TYR A 133 -17.16 -9.18 9.08
CA TYR A 133 -18.37 -8.70 8.40
C TYR A 133 -18.30 -8.89 6.88
N ALA A 134 -17.12 -9.19 6.31
CA ALA A 134 -16.96 -9.49 4.90
C ALA A 134 -16.05 -10.68 4.66
N THR A 135 -16.27 -11.42 3.58
CA THR A 135 -15.37 -12.49 3.14
C THR A 135 -15.31 -12.57 1.62
N ALA A 136 -14.13 -12.91 1.09
CA ALA A 136 -13.91 -13.16 -0.33
C ALA A 136 -12.89 -14.29 -0.49
N LYS A 137 -12.72 -14.78 -1.73
CA LYS A 137 -11.60 -15.67 -2.06
C LYS A 137 -10.29 -14.89 -1.89
N THR A 138 -9.22 -15.56 -1.47
CA THR A 138 -7.89 -14.91 -1.39
C THR A 138 -7.43 -14.39 -2.75
N SER A 139 -7.79 -15.06 -3.86
CA SER A 139 -7.50 -14.61 -5.23
C SER A 139 -8.23 -13.31 -5.62
N ASP A 140 -9.32 -12.98 -4.93
CA ASP A 140 -10.14 -11.79 -5.18
C ASP A 140 -9.75 -10.64 -4.23
N ALA A 141 -8.81 -10.87 -3.32
CA ALA A 141 -8.34 -9.88 -2.36
C ALA A 141 -6.97 -9.34 -2.78
N ARG A 142 -6.81 -8.01 -2.73
CA ARG A 142 -5.52 -7.36 -2.95
C ARG A 142 -5.27 -6.33 -1.87
N LEU A 143 -4.14 -6.49 -1.19
CA LEU A 143 -3.54 -5.45 -0.36
C LEU A 143 -2.61 -4.62 -1.25
N LEU A 144 -2.67 -3.31 -1.11
CA LEU A 144 -1.73 -2.39 -1.73
C LEU A 144 -0.51 -2.21 -0.83
N SER A 145 0.68 -2.28 -1.41
CA SER A 145 1.90 -1.80 -0.77
C SER A 145 1.75 -0.31 -0.40
N VAL A 146 2.51 0.16 0.59
CA VAL A 146 2.40 1.55 1.09
C VAL A 146 2.50 2.59 -0.03
N ASP A 147 3.37 2.35 -1.01
CA ASP A 147 3.62 3.27 -2.12
C ASP A 147 2.49 3.24 -3.18
N GLU A 148 1.69 2.17 -3.24
CA GLU A 148 0.51 2.09 -4.10
C GLU A 148 -0.72 2.81 -3.49
N ARG A 149 -0.67 3.21 -2.21
CA ARG A 149 -1.79 3.85 -1.47
C ARG A 149 -1.88 5.34 -1.77
N VAL A 150 -2.21 5.66 -3.03
CA VAL A 150 -2.20 7.02 -3.58
C VAL A 150 -3.58 7.66 -3.66
N ILE A 151 -4.65 6.86 -3.73
CA ILE A 151 -6.02 7.40 -3.83
C ILE A 151 -6.47 7.88 -2.47
N ASN A 152 -6.51 9.21 -2.31
CA ASN A 152 -6.99 9.86 -1.10
C ASN A 152 -8.52 9.92 -1.07
N ILE A 153 -9.10 9.64 0.10
CA ILE A 153 -10.51 9.83 0.40
C ILE A 153 -10.63 11.10 1.23
N ARG A 154 -11.34 12.07 0.67
CA ARG A 154 -11.60 13.33 1.36
C ARG A 154 -12.48 13.09 2.58
N ARG A 155 -12.27 13.87 3.63
CA ARG A 155 -13.04 13.83 4.88
C ARG A 155 -13.45 15.25 5.26
N GLN A 156 -14.51 15.36 6.06
CA GLN A 156 -15.04 16.66 6.54
C GLN A 156 -15.57 17.57 5.40
N GLU A 157 -15.79 17.02 4.21
CA GLU A 157 -16.46 17.67 3.09
C GLU A 157 -17.88 17.12 2.94
N LYS A 158 -18.82 17.95 2.45
CA LYS A 158 -20.20 17.53 2.19
C LYS A 158 -20.21 16.33 1.25
N ASN A 159 -21.03 15.32 1.56
CA ASN A 159 -21.18 14.04 0.84
C ASN A 159 -20.02 13.05 0.97
N TRP A 160 -18.88 13.41 1.58
CA TRP A 160 -17.74 12.50 1.77
C TRP A 160 -17.85 11.69 3.07
N ILE A 161 -16.92 10.75 3.29
CA ILE A 161 -16.92 9.89 4.47
C ILE A 161 -16.85 10.72 5.77
N GLY A 162 -17.81 10.46 6.66
CA GLY A 162 -17.91 11.07 7.99
C GLY A 162 -17.17 10.27 9.07
N GLN A 163 -17.78 10.17 10.25
CA GLN A 163 -17.22 9.41 11.39
C GLN A 163 -17.50 7.89 11.32
N SER A 164 -18.42 7.45 10.46
CA SER A 164 -18.72 6.03 10.28
C SER A 164 -17.56 5.29 9.64
N ASN A 165 -17.25 4.08 10.12
CA ASN A 165 -16.28 3.20 9.46
C ASN A 165 -16.85 2.48 8.24
N VAL A 166 -18.15 2.60 7.98
CA VAL A 166 -18.80 2.07 6.78
C VAL A 166 -19.37 3.22 5.97
N TRP A 167 -18.96 3.33 4.70
CA TRP A 167 -19.40 4.36 3.77
C TRP A 167 -19.78 3.75 2.42
N TYR A 168 -20.94 4.16 1.90
CA TYR A 168 -21.53 3.59 0.68
C TYR A 168 -21.22 4.43 -0.57
N ALA A 169 -20.66 5.64 -0.40
CA ALA A 169 -20.35 6.57 -1.49
C ALA A 169 -21.52 6.85 -2.46
N ASP A 170 -22.76 6.64 -2.02
CA ASP A 170 -24.01 6.85 -2.76
C ASP A 170 -24.11 8.25 -3.39
N ASN A 171 -23.54 9.25 -2.72
CA ASN A 171 -23.51 10.63 -3.17
C ASN A 171 -22.24 11.05 -3.94
N ASN A 172 -21.37 10.11 -4.35
CA ASN A 172 -20.11 10.38 -5.06
C ASN A 172 -19.88 9.43 -6.26
N PRO A 173 -20.76 9.41 -7.27
CA PRO A 173 -20.67 8.49 -8.40
C PRO A 173 -19.38 8.63 -9.21
N GLU A 174 -18.88 9.86 -9.40
CA GLU A 174 -17.61 10.10 -10.12
C GLU A 174 -16.41 9.50 -9.38
N PHE A 175 -16.39 9.59 -8.04
CA PHE A 175 -15.34 8.97 -7.24
C PHE A 175 -15.42 7.44 -7.30
N VAL A 176 -16.63 6.87 -7.22
CA VAL A 176 -16.84 5.43 -7.38
C VAL A 176 -16.34 4.94 -8.74
N ARG A 177 -16.57 5.71 -9.81
CA ARG A 177 -16.07 5.42 -11.15
C ARG A 177 -14.54 5.46 -11.20
N LEU A 178 -13.91 6.47 -10.61
CA LEU A 178 -12.44 6.57 -10.51
C LEU A 178 -11.85 5.36 -9.79
N VAL A 179 -12.42 4.98 -8.64
CA VAL A 179 -11.97 3.82 -7.86
C VAL A 179 -12.18 2.52 -8.65
N SER A 180 -13.31 2.38 -9.33
CA SER A 180 -13.58 1.21 -10.17
C SER A 180 -12.59 1.11 -11.34
N ASP A 181 -12.29 2.21 -12.01
CA ASP A 181 -11.31 2.25 -13.09
C ASP A 181 -9.90 1.90 -12.57
N TYR A 182 -9.54 2.36 -11.38
CA TYR A 182 -8.28 1.96 -10.76
C TYR A 182 -8.22 0.46 -10.44
N ILE A 183 -9.25 -0.06 -9.78
CA ILE A 183 -9.31 -1.47 -9.34
C ILE A 183 -9.33 -2.43 -10.53
N PHE A 184 -10.14 -2.15 -11.55
CA PHE A 184 -10.36 -3.08 -12.66
C PHE A 184 -9.46 -2.83 -13.88
N LYS A 185 -8.96 -1.59 -14.09
CA LYS A 185 -8.13 -1.24 -15.26
C LYS A 185 -6.68 -0.92 -14.89
N GLY A 186 -6.36 -0.78 -13.61
CA GLY A 186 -5.01 -0.43 -13.14
C GLY A 186 -4.54 0.96 -13.60
N LYS A 187 -5.48 1.87 -13.87
CA LYS A 187 -5.20 3.24 -14.32
C LYS A 187 -5.56 4.21 -13.22
N ILE A 188 -4.56 4.95 -12.73
CA ILE A 188 -4.77 6.18 -11.96
C ILE A 188 -4.76 7.32 -12.97
N PRO A 189 -5.64 8.33 -12.87
CA PRO A 189 -5.54 9.52 -13.71
C PRO A 189 -4.16 10.18 -13.50
N THR A 190 -3.29 10.09 -14.50
CA THR A 190 -1.98 10.75 -14.49
C THR A 190 -2.16 12.24 -14.70
N LYS A 191 -1.54 13.08 -13.86
CA LYS A 191 -1.28 14.49 -14.24
C LYS A 191 -0.33 14.49 -15.45
N PRO A 192 -0.48 15.43 -16.41
CA PRO A 192 0.25 15.36 -17.68
C PRO A 192 1.75 15.64 -17.48
N THR A 193 2.61 14.68 -17.82
CA THR A 193 4.07 14.84 -17.82
C THR A 193 4.60 15.23 -19.21
N ARG A 194 5.61 16.11 -19.24
CA ARG A 194 6.27 16.62 -20.47
C ARG A 194 7.51 15.78 -20.80
N ALA A 195 7.62 15.28 -22.02
CA ALA A 195 8.70 14.38 -22.44
C ALA A 195 10.02 15.10 -22.82
N LYS A 196 11.18 14.49 -22.51
CA LYS A 196 12.50 14.83 -23.11
C LYS A 196 13.17 13.60 -23.74
N LYS A 197 13.85 13.81 -24.88
CA LYS A 197 14.55 12.81 -25.71
C LYS A 197 16.06 12.71 -25.35
N PRO A 198 16.70 11.53 -25.46
CA PRO A 198 18.16 11.41 -25.33
C PRO A 198 18.89 11.29 -26.68
N LYS A 199 20.19 11.66 -26.69
CA LYS A 199 21.18 11.45 -27.78
C LYS A 199 22.52 10.94 -27.19
N GLY A 200 23.25 10.09 -27.92
CA GLY A 200 24.71 9.91 -27.80
C GLY A 200 25.24 8.46 -27.75
N SER A 201 26.30 8.18 -28.55
CA SER A 201 26.89 6.89 -28.96
C SER A 201 28.28 6.57 -28.29
N PRO A 202 29.11 5.56 -28.68
CA PRO A 202 29.51 4.44 -27.80
C PRO A 202 31.02 4.28 -27.47
N ARG A 203 31.39 3.62 -26.35
CA ARG A 203 32.63 2.80 -26.15
C ARG A 203 32.75 2.05 -24.79
N GLN A 204 33.15 0.76 -24.84
CA GLN A 204 33.65 -0.19 -23.82
C GLN A 204 32.70 -0.91 -22.81
N SER A 205 32.82 -2.24 -22.74
CA SER A 205 31.75 -3.19 -22.39
C SER A 205 31.31 -3.31 -20.92
N ASP A 206 32.14 -2.94 -19.94
CA ASP A 206 31.76 -3.16 -18.52
C ASP A 206 31.26 -1.87 -17.84
N LEU A 207 31.89 -0.72 -18.12
CA LEU A 207 31.40 0.58 -17.68
C LEU A 207 30.12 0.97 -18.41
N LEU A 208 30.05 0.78 -19.73
CA LEU A 208 28.82 1.05 -20.48
C LEU A 208 27.68 0.18 -20.00
N LYS A 209 27.95 -1.09 -19.68
CA LYS A 209 26.92 -2.01 -19.21
C LYS A 209 26.41 -1.59 -17.83
N ARG A 210 27.27 -1.10 -16.93
CA ARG A 210 26.83 -0.50 -15.65
C ARG A 210 25.98 0.75 -15.89
N ILE A 211 26.42 1.66 -16.76
CA ILE A 211 25.65 2.86 -17.14
C ILE A 211 24.31 2.47 -17.78
N GLU A 212 24.28 1.43 -18.61
CA GLU A 212 23.07 0.93 -19.26
C GLU A 212 22.12 0.30 -18.24
N VAL A 213 22.64 -0.49 -17.30
CA VAL A 213 21.90 -1.06 -16.18
C VAL A 213 21.29 0.04 -15.32
N GLU A 214 22.07 1.06 -14.94
CA GLU A 214 21.60 2.21 -14.16
C GLU A 214 20.52 2.99 -14.92
N LYS A 215 20.75 3.35 -16.18
CA LYS A 215 19.75 4.04 -17.03
C LYS A 215 18.48 3.22 -17.20
N SER A 216 18.61 1.90 -17.36
CA SER A 216 17.45 1.00 -17.46
C SER A 216 16.67 0.94 -16.15
N ALA A 217 17.37 0.85 -15.02
CA ALA A 217 16.78 0.85 -13.69
C ALA A 217 16.05 2.17 -13.38
N ILE A 218 16.69 3.32 -13.63
CA ILE A 218 16.07 4.65 -13.48
C ILE A 218 14.80 4.72 -14.33
N LYS A 219 14.89 4.39 -15.62
CA LYS A 219 13.73 4.40 -16.52
C LYS A 219 12.62 3.47 -16.05
N PHE A 220 12.96 2.30 -15.51
CA PHE A 220 12.01 1.34 -14.98
C PHE A 220 11.29 1.91 -13.74
N VAL A 221 12.04 2.48 -12.79
CA VAL A 221 11.50 3.10 -11.57
C VAL A 221 10.65 4.32 -11.90
N THR A 222 11.11 5.20 -12.80
CA THR A 222 10.31 6.34 -13.30
C THR A 222 8.96 5.87 -13.81
N LYS A 223 8.94 4.90 -14.75
CA LYS A 223 7.68 4.38 -15.31
C LYS A 223 6.80 3.72 -14.25
N HIS A 224 7.40 3.03 -13.28
CA HIS A 224 6.68 2.39 -12.19
C HIS A 224 5.92 3.44 -11.37
N TYR A 225 6.60 4.49 -10.89
CA TYR A 225 5.96 5.52 -10.08
C TYR A 225 5.04 6.46 -10.90
N GLU A 226 5.34 6.75 -12.17
CA GLU A 226 4.43 7.46 -13.09
C GLU A 226 3.10 6.70 -13.24
N LYS A 227 3.16 5.36 -13.36
CA LYS A 227 1.95 4.51 -13.41
C LYS A 227 1.16 4.54 -12.10
N LEU A 228 1.83 4.78 -10.97
CA LEU A 228 1.21 5.04 -9.67
C LEU A 228 0.69 6.49 -9.53
N GLY A 229 0.79 7.32 -10.56
CA GLY A 229 0.27 8.69 -10.58
C GLY A 229 1.19 9.72 -9.93
N TYR A 230 2.45 9.38 -9.66
CA TYR A 230 3.45 10.35 -9.22
C TYR A 230 4.01 11.14 -10.40
N GLU A 231 4.32 12.41 -10.16
CA GLU A 231 5.18 13.22 -11.01
C GLU A 231 6.64 12.95 -10.62
N ILE A 232 7.51 12.70 -11.61
CA ILE A 232 8.90 12.28 -11.37
C ILE A 232 9.89 13.33 -11.87
N ASN A 233 10.80 13.73 -11.00
CA ASN A 233 11.92 14.61 -11.31
C ASN A 233 13.25 13.89 -11.01
N SER A 234 14.18 13.89 -11.96
CA SER A 234 15.55 13.38 -11.73
C SER A 234 16.40 14.47 -11.08
N VAL A 235 17.04 14.12 -9.97
CA VAL A 235 17.91 14.96 -9.14
C VAL A 235 19.29 14.32 -8.91
N GLU A 236 19.61 13.26 -9.67
CA GLU A 236 20.87 12.50 -9.66
C GLU A 236 22.10 13.42 -9.70
N LYS A 237 22.02 14.50 -10.48
CA LYS A 237 23.13 15.44 -10.70
C LYS A 237 23.25 16.52 -9.63
N ASP A 238 22.26 16.62 -8.75
CA ASP A 238 22.17 17.67 -7.75
C ASP A 238 22.89 17.28 -6.45
N ASN A 239 23.44 16.06 -6.38
CA ASN A 239 24.18 15.52 -5.25
C ASN A 239 23.38 15.56 -3.92
N VAL A 240 22.07 15.35 -4.02
CA VAL A 240 21.15 15.38 -2.87
C VAL A 240 21.14 14.07 -2.07
N GLY A 241 21.74 12.99 -2.61
CA GLY A 241 21.81 11.66 -1.98
C GLY A 241 20.65 10.73 -2.32
N TRP A 242 19.91 11.03 -3.39
CA TRP A 242 18.98 10.14 -4.07
C TRP A 242 18.88 10.51 -5.56
N ASP A 243 18.34 9.61 -6.38
CA ASP A 243 18.29 9.79 -7.83
C ASP A 243 17.02 10.50 -8.31
N LEU A 244 15.85 10.10 -7.83
CA LEU A 244 14.56 10.60 -8.29
C LEU A 244 13.72 11.15 -7.13
N THR A 245 13.10 12.30 -7.34
CA THR A 245 12.03 12.80 -6.48
C THR A 245 10.68 12.45 -7.11
N ALA A 246 9.83 11.72 -6.39
CA ALA A 246 8.49 11.36 -6.84
C ALA A 246 7.44 12.11 -6.00
N THR A 247 6.68 13.00 -6.63
CA THR A 247 5.67 13.85 -5.98
C THR A 247 4.24 13.42 -6.32
N SER A 248 3.39 13.37 -5.32
CA SER A 248 1.94 13.23 -5.40
C SER A 248 1.33 14.21 -4.39
N ASP A 249 0.04 14.55 -4.50
CA ASP A 249 -0.62 15.72 -3.84
C ASP A 249 -0.14 16.05 -2.41
N ARG A 250 0.12 15.03 -1.58
CA ARG A 250 0.58 15.19 -0.18
C ARG A 250 1.84 14.39 0.15
N THR A 251 2.59 13.94 -0.84
CA THR A 251 3.72 13.03 -0.62
C THR A 251 4.84 13.34 -1.60
N GLU A 252 6.03 13.53 -1.06
CA GLU A 252 7.26 13.60 -1.82
C GLU A 252 8.14 12.44 -1.36
N LEU A 253 8.48 11.53 -2.28
CA LEU A 253 9.38 10.41 -2.03
C LEU A 253 10.76 10.70 -2.62
N LYS A 254 11.79 10.30 -1.87
CA LYS A 254 13.20 10.36 -2.27
C LYS A 254 13.63 8.96 -2.68
N LEU A 255 13.74 8.71 -3.99
CA LEU A 255 14.00 7.39 -4.54
C LEU A 255 15.48 7.27 -4.91
N GLU A 256 16.18 6.39 -4.23
CA GLU A 256 17.53 5.94 -4.59
C GLU A 256 17.42 4.66 -5.41
N VAL A 257 18.03 4.61 -6.60
CA VAL A 257 17.83 3.53 -7.57
C VAL A 257 19.13 2.81 -7.84
N LYS A 258 19.19 1.52 -7.50
CA LYS A 258 20.32 0.65 -7.85
C LYS A 258 19.89 -0.40 -8.87
N GLY A 259 20.54 -0.37 -10.03
CA GLY A 259 20.37 -1.37 -11.08
C GLY A 259 21.36 -2.52 -10.92
N LEU A 260 20.88 -3.75 -11.10
CA LEU A 260 21.68 -4.97 -11.04
C LEU A 260 21.44 -5.80 -12.31
N SER A 261 22.52 -6.35 -12.89
CA SER A 261 22.43 -7.17 -14.09
C SER A 261 21.93 -8.60 -13.82
N GLY A 262 22.20 -9.13 -12.62
CA GLY A 262 21.75 -10.44 -12.16
C GLY A 262 20.56 -10.37 -11.19
N ASN A 263 20.20 -11.51 -10.62
CA ASN A 263 19.10 -11.66 -9.65
C ASN A 263 19.56 -11.51 -8.17
N THR A 264 20.86 -11.58 -7.89
CA THR A 264 21.40 -11.43 -6.54
C THR A 264 21.32 -9.97 -6.10
N ILE A 265 20.75 -9.71 -4.92
CA ILE A 265 20.62 -8.38 -4.34
C ILE A 265 21.84 -8.09 -3.46
N THR A 266 22.85 -7.45 -4.03
CA THR A 266 24.02 -6.94 -3.32
C THR A 266 24.48 -5.66 -4.02
N THR A 267 24.52 -4.55 -3.29
CA THR A 267 24.90 -3.24 -3.81
C THR A 267 25.44 -2.39 -2.67
N GLU A 268 26.26 -1.39 -3.02
CA GLU A 268 26.77 -0.40 -2.08
C GLU A 268 25.93 0.88 -2.15
N LEU A 269 25.95 1.65 -1.05
CA LEU A 269 25.45 3.02 -1.00
C LEU A 269 26.65 3.96 -0.81
N THR A 270 26.63 5.10 -1.47
CA THR A 270 27.62 6.15 -1.19
C THR A 270 27.39 6.73 0.20
N PRO A 271 28.39 7.38 0.83
CA PRO A 271 28.21 8.02 2.14
C PRO A 271 27.04 9.02 2.18
N ASN A 272 26.83 9.77 1.10
CA ASN A 272 25.74 10.74 0.99
C ASN A 272 24.36 10.06 0.90
N GLU A 273 24.26 8.98 0.11
CA GLU A 273 23.04 8.17 0.02
C GLU A 273 22.71 7.54 1.38
N PHE A 274 23.69 6.94 2.04
CA PHE A 274 23.48 6.28 3.33
C PHE A 274 23.11 7.28 4.44
N LEU A 275 23.71 8.47 4.43
CA LEU A 275 23.33 9.58 5.31
C LEU A 275 21.87 9.99 5.07
N ASN A 276 21.45 10.17 3.81
CA ASN A 276 20.09 10.57 3.48
C ASN A 276 19.06 9.48 3.76
N LEU A 277 19.42 8.22 3.53
CA LEU A 277 18.64 7.05 3.91
C LEU A 277 18.38 7.05 5.41
N LYS A 278 19.42 7.25 6.24
CA LYS A 278 19.28 7.35 7.71
C LYS A 278 18.45 8.56 8.15
N ALA A 279 18.62 9.71 7.50
CA ALA A 279 17.95 10.96 7.87
C ALA A 279 16.47 11.02 7.46
N ASN A 280 16.11 10.46 6.30
CA ASN A 280 14.79 10.63 5.68
C ASN A 280 13.94 9.35 5.70
N LYS A 281 14.06 8.53 6.76
CA LYS A 281 13.40 7.21 6.91
C LYS A 281 11.95 7.15 6.41
N LYS A 282 11.16 8.19 6.68
CA LYS A 282 9.74 8.29 6.31
C LYS A 282 9.50 8.29 4.79
N PHE A 283 10.32 9.04 4.05
CA PHE A 283 10.08 9.36 2.63
C PHE A 283 11.14 8.82 1.68
N TYR A 284 12.25 8.29 2.21
CA TYR A 284 13.28 7.66 1.41
C TYR A 284 12.87 6.24 1.01
N ARG A 285 13.23 5.84 -0.21
CA ARG A 285 13.00 4.50 -0.76
C ARG A 285 14.27 4.04 -1.46
N LEU A 286 14.72 2.83 -1.11
CA LEU A 286 15.78 2.16 -1.87
C LEU A 286 15.15 1.22 -2.89
N CYS A 287 15.28 1.55 -4.17
CA CYS A 287 14.68 0.85 -5.31
C CYS A 287 15.74 -0.03 -5.98
N LEU A 288 15.66 -1.34 -5.80
CA LEU A 288 16.59 -2.30 -6.38
C LEU A 288 15.96 -2.96 -7.61
N VAL A 289 16.53 -2.71 -8.79
CA VAL A 289 16.07 -3.31 -10.06
C VAL A 289 17.02 -4.42 -10.45
N THR A 290 16.62 -5.68 -10.24
CA THR A 290 17.37 -6.86 -10.69
C THR A 290 17.01 -7.24 -12.12
N GLU A 291 17.93 -7.94 -12.78
CA GLU A 291 17.80 -8.33 -14.19
C GLU A 291 17.46 -7.12 -15.09
N ALA A 292 18.09 -5.96 -14.82
CA ALA A 292 17.69 -4.65 -15.33
C ALA A 292 17.70 -4.52 -16.87
N LEU A 293 18.50 -5.34 -17.57
CA LEU A 293 18.58 -5.37 -19.03
C LEU A 293 17.75 -6.51 -19.65
N SER A 294 17.07 -7.32 -18.83
CA SER A 294 16.24 -8.42 -19.32
C SER A 294 14.90 -7.93 -19.88
N LYS A 295 14.15 -8.83 -20.54
CA LYS A 295 12.77 -8.56 -20.98
C LYS A 295 11.79 -8.36 -19.82
N LYS A 296 12.15 -8.79 -18.60
CA LYS A 296 11.29 -8.72 -17.41
C LYS A 296 12.12 -8.31 -16.18
N PRO A 297 12.56 -7.04 -16.08
CA PRO A 297 13.23 -6.54 -14.89
C PRO A 297 12.33 -6.69 -13.66
N LYS A 298 12.94 -6.92 -12.50
CA LYS A 298 12.23 -7.06 -11.23
C LYS A 298 12.61 -5.91 -10.32
N LEU A 299 11.62 -5.18 -9.84
CA LEU A 299 11.83 -4.10 -8.87
C LEU A 299 11.48 -4.61 -7.47
N LYS A 300 12.38 -4.36 -6.53
CA LYS A 300 12.13 -4.49 -5.09
C LYS A 300 12.36 -3.13 -4.44
N VAL A 301 11.32 -2.58 -3.84
CA VAL A 301 11.38 -1.30 -3.11
C VAL A 301 11.49 -1.59 -1.62
N PHE A 302 12.47 -0.97 -0.96
CA PHE A 302 12.63 -1.01 0.48
C PHE A 302 12.26 0.33 1.09
N ALA A 303 11.38 0.30 2.09
CA ALA A 303 10.98 1.45 2.89
C ALA A 303 11.31 1.19 4.36
N TYR A 304 11.57 2.24 5.14
CA TYR A 304 11.78 2.07 6.57
C TYR A 304 10.44 1.80 7.27
N THR A 305 10.32 0.64 7.89
CA THR A 305 9.13 0.27 8.64
C THR A 305 9.37 0.54 10.13
N ARG A 306 8.45 1.24 10.79
CA ARG A 306 8.53 1.48 12.26
C ARG A 306 8.44 0.20 13.07
N ASP A 307 7.72 -0.74 12.50
CA ASP A 307 7.40 -2.06 13.02
C ASP A 307 8.61 -2.97 13.17
N THR A 308 9.40 -3.10 12.11
CA THR A 308 10.68 -3.84 12.12
C THR A 308 11.85 -3.00 12.57
N LYS A 309 11.67 -1.67 12.68
CA LYS A 309 12.75 -0.68 12.82
C LYS A 309 13.87 -0.88 11.78
N SER A 310 13.50 -1.37 10.62
CA SER A 310 14.41 -1.80 9.56
C SER A 310 13.84 -1.46 8.18
N TRP A 311 14.70 -1.50 7.18
CA TRP A 311 14.30 -1.32 5.78
C TRP A 311 13.74 -2.62 5.25
N THR A 312 12.45 -2.62 4.91
CA THR A 312 11.70 -3.83 4.58
C THR A 312 11.03 -3.66 3.22
N SER A 313 11.03 -4.72 2.40
CA SER A 313 10.28 -4.76 1.13
C SER A 313 8.88 -5.34 1.33
N GLU A 314 8.04 -5.22 0.29
CA GLU A 314 6.65 -5.69 0.28
C GLU A 314 6.50 -7.19 0.62
N ASP A 315 7.42 -8.04 0.15
CA ASP A 315 7.44 -9.47 0.47
C ASP A 315 7.96 -9.80 1.88
N GLY A 316 8.34 -8.79 2.66
CA GLY A 316 8.87 -8.93 4.02
C GLY A 316 10.39 -9.18 4.09
N THR A 317 11.13 -9.08 2.98
CA THR A 317 12.61 -9.13 3.02
C THR A 317 13.14 -7.92 3.79
N ILE A 318 14.08 -8.14 4.72
CA ILE A 318 14.73 -7.09 5.50
C ILE A 318 16.15 -6.86 4.97
N LEU A 319 16.53 -5.60 4.74
CA LEU A 319 17.91 -5.25 4.38
C LEU A 319 18.85 -5.34 5.57
N THR A 320 20.02 -5.90 5.33
CA THR A 320 21.16 -5.88 6.23
C THR A 320 22.21 -4.91 5.70
N PHE A 321 22.85 -4.17 6.59
CA PHE A 321 23.93 -3.24 6.26
C PHE A 321 25.24 -3.73 6.85
N GLU A 322 26.30 -3.71 6.05
CA GLU A 322 27.69 -3.79 6.51
C GLU A 322 28.34 -2.44 6.21
N GLU A 323 28.70 -1.68 7.26
CA GLU A 323 29.32 -0.37 7.08
C GLU A 323 30.81 -0.55 6.78
N VAL A 324 31.21 -0.24 5.54
CA VAL A 324 32.61 -0.30 5.10
C VAL A 324 33.18 1.13 5.05
N ILE A 325 34.14 1.44 5.91
CA ILE A 325 34.86 2.72 5.91
C ILE A 325 36.06 2.58 4.97
N SER A 326 36.20 3.46 3.96
CA SER A 326 37.35 3.42 3.05
C SER A 326 38.08 4.76 2.93
N ALA A 327 39.40 4.67 2.76
CA ALA A 327 40.27 5.76 2.35
C ALA A 327 41.35 5.19 1.41
N ARG A 328 41.63 5.88 0.30
CA ARG A 328 42.76 5.57 -0.57
C ARG A 328 43.63 6.79 -0.77
N ILE A 329 44.93 6.58 -0.60
CA ILE A 329 45.98 7.59 -0.64
C ILE A 329 46.99 7.14 -1.69
N TYR A 330 47.53 8.09 -2.44
CA TYR A 330 48.54 7.90 -3.48
C TYR A 330 49.64 8.94 -3.27
N VAL A 331 50.86 8.68 -3.78
CA VAL A 331 52.01 9.60 -3.69
C VAL A 331 51.85 10.76 -4.68
#